data_AF-A0A158IQT0-F1
#
_entry.id   AF-A0A158IQT0-F1
#
_cell.length_a   1.000
_cell.length_b   1.000
_cell.length_c   1.000
_cell.angle_alpha   90.00
_cell.angle_beta   90.00
_cell.angle_gamma   90.00
#
_symmetry.space_group_name_H-M   'P 1'
#
loop_
_entity.id
_entity.type
_entity.pdbx_description
1 polymer ?
#
loop_
_entity_poly.entity_id
_entity_poly.type
_entity_poly.pdbx_seq_one_letter_code
_entity_poly.pdbx_strand_id
1 'polypeptide(L)'
;MESNGENLSKRQFARAVRDLERITRQIAGRYIDKGVPLTWRLLHAIEAEAVADLGFAGRHEATLRELFARPDDFHFPETDDVVDVASSDALPAVFAFAVDAYERAARHGRPQLAIAAH
;
A
#
# COMPACT_ATOMS: atom_id res chain seq x y z
N MET A 1 -5.39 29.54 -22.65
CA MET A 1 -4.57 29.19 -21.48
C MET A 1 -5.31 28.08 -20.77
N GLU A 2 -4.69 26.91 -20.74
CA GLU A 2 -5.27 25.60 -20.47
C GLU A 2 -5.46 25.38 -18.97
N SER A 3 -6.62 24.85 -18.57
CA SER A 3 -6.81 24.19 -17.27
C SER A 3 -7.37 22.80 -17.52
N ASN A 4 -6.50 21.89 -17.98
CA ASN A 4 -6.86 20.51 -18.33
C ASN A 4 -6.85 19.55 -17.11
N GLY A 5 -7.10 20.06 -15.90
CA GLY A 5 -6.93 19.32 -14.63
C GLY A 5 -8.23 18.92 -13.92
N GLU A 6 -9.39 19.35 -14.40
CA GLU A 6 -10.61 19.37 -13.58
C GLU A 6 -11.69 18.42 -14.09
N ASN A 7 -11.36 17.13 -14.28
CA ASN A 7 -12.36 16.04 -14.25
C ASN A 7 -11.71 14.66 -14.13
N LEU A 8 -10.99 14.41 -13.03
CA LEU A 8 -10.76 13.03 -12.66
C LEU A 8 -12.13 12.38 -12.37
N SER A 9 -12.62 11.54 -13.28
CA SER A 9 -13.92 10.91 -13.08
C SER A 9 -13.81 9.97 -11.88
N LYS A 10 -14.78 10.00 -10.95
CA LYS A 10 -14.87 9.07 -9.80
C LYS A 10 -14.60 7.60 -10.19
N ARG A 11 -14.95 7.22 -11.42
CA ARG A 11 -14.68 5.90 -12.01
C ARG A 11 -13.20 5.62 -12.27
N GLN A 12 -12.45 6.60 -12.78
CA GLN A 12 -11.01 6.48 -13.03
C GLN A 12 -10.26 6.35 -11.71
N PHE A 13 -10.62 7.16 -10.71
CA PHE A 13 -10.06 7.04 -9.36
C PHE A 13 -10.31 5.65 -8.76
N ALA A 14 -11.58 5.20 -8.74
CA ALA A 14 -11.92 3.87 -8.23
C ALA A 14 -11.20 2.73 -8.98
N ARG A 15 -10.94 2.91 -10.28
CA ARG A 15 -10.17 1.94 -11.07
C ARG A 15 -8.69 1.93 -10.66
N ALA A 16 -8.08 3.09 -10.44
CA ALA A 16 -6.70 3.20 -9.97
C ALA A 16 -6.53 2.59 -8.58
N VAL A 17 -7.44 2.87 -7.65
CA VAL A 17 -7.47 2.27 -6.31
C VAL A 17 -7.48 0.74 -6.41
N ARG A 18 -8.38 0.17 -7.23
CA ARG A 18 -8.47 -1.29 -7.41
C ARG A 18 -7.22 -1.91 -8.04
N ASP A 19 -6.59 -1.23 -8.99
CA ASP A 19 -5.37 -1.74 -9.61
C ASP A 19 -4.21 -1.70 -8.60
N LEU A 20 -4.07 -0.61 -7.85
CA LEU A 20 -3.08 -0.47 -6.79
C LEU A 20 -3.26 -1.51 -5.68
N GLU A 21 -4.51 -1.75 -5.25
CA GLU A 21 -4.83 -2.80 -4.29
C GLU A 21 -4.39 -4.18 -4.80
N ARG A 22 -4.70 -4.51 -6.06
CA ARG A 22 -4.33 -5.79 -6.67
C ARG A 22 -2.81 -5.98 -6.74
N ILE A 23 -2.08 -4.95 -7.18
CA ILE A 23 -0.62 -4.95 -7.27
C ILE A 23 -0.01 -5.14 -5.87
N THR A 24 -0.47 -4.34 -4.90
CA THR A 24 0.02 -4.41 -3.52
C THR A 24 -0.21 -5.80 -2.91
N ARG A 25 -1.41 -6.36 -3.06
CA ARG A 25 -1.72 -7.72 -2.58
C ARG A 25 -0.83 -8.79 -3.23
N GLN A 26 -0.53 -8.65 -4.53
CA GLN A 26 0.36 -9.58 -5.23
C GLN A 26 1.79 -9.49 -4.69
N ILE A 27 2.30 -8.28 -4.48
CA ILE A 27 3.64 -8.04 -3.91
C ILE A 27 3.70 -8.61 -2.49
N ALA A 28 2.76 -8.23 -1.62
CA ALA A 28 2.65 -8.72 -0.25
C ALA A 28 2.53 -10.25 -0.18
N GLY A 29 1.73 -10.84 -1.07
CA GLY A 29 1.56 -12.30 -1.18
C GLY A 29 2.88 -13.05 -1.30
N ARG A 30 3.84 -12.52 -2.08
CA ARG A 30 5.18 -13.14 -2.21
C ARG A 30 5.95 -13.19 -0.89
N TYR A 31 5.79 -12.19 -0.03
CA TYR A 31 6.45 -12.15 1.29
C TYR A 31 5.70 -13.00 2.31
N ILE A 32 4.37 -12.97 2.25
CA ILE A 32 3.47 -13.83 3.04
C ILE A 32 3.79 -15.31 2.78
N ASP A 33 3.97 -15.73 1.53
CA ASP A 33 4.35 -17.11 1.15
C ASP A 33 5.75 -17.52 1.60
N LYS A 34 6.65 -16.57 1.78
CA LYS A 34 7.95 -16.80 2.41
C LYS A 34 7.88 -16.86 3.94
N GLY A 35 6.71 -16.57 4.54
CA GLY A 35 6.54 -16.54 5.98
C GLY A 35 7.24 -15.37 6.67
N VAL A 36 7.53 -14.29 5.93
CA VAL A 36 8.22 -13.11 6.48
C VAL A 36 7.20 -12.20 7.16
N PRO A 37 7.37 -11.84 8.45
CA PRO A 37 6.46 -10.95 9.15
C PRO A 37 6.47 -9.55 8.54
N LEU A 38 5.35 -8.82 8.67
CA LEU A 38 5.25 -7.46 8.18
C LEU A 38 5.97 -6.50 9.14
N THR A 39 7.20 -6.11 8.78
CA THR A 39 7.97 -5.08 9.48
C THR A 39 7.79 -3.72 8.82
N TRP A 40 8.09 -2.63 9.53
CA TRP A 40 8.03 -1.29 8.95
C TRP A 40 8.92 -1.15 7.72
N ARG A 41 10.15 -1.66 7.78
CA ARG A 41 11.07 -1.67 6.63
C ARG A 41 10.52 -2.47 5.44
N LEU A 42 9.85 -3.60 5.68
CA LEU A 42 9.19 -4.36 4.63
C LEU A 42 7.97 -3.61 4.06
N LEU A 43 7.21 -2.91 4.91
CA LEU A 43 6.05 -2.12 4.49
C LEU A 43 6.47 -0.99 3.53
N HIS A 44 7.57 -0.29 3.84
CA HIS A 44 8.18 0.69 2.94
C HIS A 44 8.70 0.07 1.63
N ALA A 45 9.29 -1.13 1.70
CA ALA A 45 9.75 -1.83 0.51
C ALA A 45 8.58 -2.22 -0.42
N ILE A 46 7.46 -2.72 0.15
CA ILE A 46 6.25 -3.04 -0.59
C ILE A 46 5.68 -1.78 -1.28
N GLU A 47 5.67 -0.63 -0.58
CA GLU A 47 5.23 0.64 -1.16
C GLU A 47 6.13 1.08 -2.31
N ALA A 48 7.44 1.06 -2.14
CA ALA A 48 8.38 1.40 -3.20
C ALA A 48 8.20 0.50 -4.42
N GLU A 49 8.02 -0.81 -4.23
CA GLU A 49 7.75 -1.77 -5.31
C GLU A 49 6.40 -1.48 -6.01
N ALA A 50 5.35 -1.16 -5.26
CA ALA A 50 4.02 -0.90 -5.83
C ALA A 50 3.98 0.42 -6.62
N VAL A 51 4.65 1.46 -6.12
CA VAL A 51 4.75 2.77 -6.79
C VAL A 51 5.65 2.69 -8.02
N ALA A 52 6.72 1.89 -7.96
CA ALA A 52 7.61 1.65 -9.09
C ALA A 52 7.02 0.71 -10.16
N ASP A 53 5.89 0.04 -9.90
CA ASP A 53 5.27 -0.87 -10.86
C ASP A 53 4.90 -0.14 -12.15
N LEU A 54 5.59 -0.51 -13.24
CA LEU A 54 5.40 0.07 -14.57
C LEU A 54 3.98 -0.13 -15.11
N GLY A 55 3.26 -1.14 -14.62
CA GLY A 55 1.86 -1.39 -14.94
C GLY A 55 0.92 -0.33 -14.36
N PHE A 56 1.18 0.18 -13.16
CA PHE A 56 0.46 1.32 -12.59
C PHE A 56 0.91 2.64 -13.23
N ALA A 57 2.23 2.82 -13.39
CA ALA A 57 2.82 4.03 -13.97
C ALA A 57 2.40 4.28 -15.42
N GLY A 58 2.22 3.23 -16.22
CA GLY A 58 1.82 3.31 -17.62
C GLY A 58 0.32 3.32 -17.89
N ARG A 59 -0.53 2.89 -16.93
CA ARG A 59 -2.00 2.85 -17.08
C ARG A 59 -2.71 4.11 -16.59
N HIS A 60 -2.06 4.92 -15.77
CA HIS A 60 -2.66 6.07 -15.10
C HIS A 60 -1.87 7.37 -15.35
N GLU A 61 -2.60 8.47 -15.58
CA GLU A 61 -2.02 9.80 -15.80
C GLU A 61 -1.20 10.29 -14.59
N ALA A 62 -0.20 11.13 -14.83
CA ALA A 62 0.71 11.63 -13.79
C ALA A 62 -0.03 12.24 -12.59
N THR A 63 -1.00 13.11 -12.84
CA THR A 63 -1.81 13.75 -11.80
C THR A 63 -2.60 12.76 -10.96
N LEU A 64 -3.07 11.65 -11.54
CA LEU A 64 -3.74 10.60 -10.79
C LEU A 64 -2.75 9.84 -9.90
N ARG A 65 -1.51 9.64 -10.36
CA ARG A 65 -0.45 8.98 -9.59
C ARG A 65 -0.01 9.82 -8.39
N GLU A 66 0.04 11.15 -8.54
CA GLU A 66 0.37 12.08 -7.45
C GLU A 66 -0.63 12.02 -6.30
N LEU A 67 -1.91 11.70 -6.55
CA LEU A 67 -2.91 11.51 -5.49
C LEU A 67 -2.66 10.28 -4.61
N PHE A 68 -1.86 9.32 -5.09
CA PHE A 68 -1.47 8.14 -4.33
C PHE A 68 -0.08 8.27 -3.72
N ALA A 69 0.64 9.35 -4.01
CA ALA A 69 1.90 9.65 -3.34
C ALA A 69 1.62 9.84 -1.85
N ARG A 70 2.53 9.32 -1.02
CA ARG A 70 2.49 9.54 0.42
C ARG A 70 2.61 11.05 0.68
N PRO A 71 1.76 11.66 1.51
CA PRO A 71 1.96 13.05 1.93
C PRO A 71 3.23 13.15 2.77
N ASP A 72 4.05 14.17 2.52
CA ASP A 72 5.37 14.36 3.15
C ASP A 72 5.28 14.44 4.69
N ASP A 73 4.16 14.95 5.22
CA ASP A 73 3.90 15.06 6.66
C ASP A 73 3.68 13.70 7.37
N PHE A 74 3.54 12.59 6.64
CA PHE A 74 3.45 11.27 7.24
C PHE A 74 4.83 10.65 7.47
N HIS A 75 5.30 10.74 8.71
CA HIS A 75 6.48 10.02 9.17
C HIS A 75 6.08 8.65 9.76
N PHE A 76 6.48 7.59 9.06
CA PHE A 76 6.39 6.21 9.54
C PHE A 76 7.78 5.70 9.92
N PRO A 77 7.89 4.79 10.91
CA PRO A 77 9.17 4.17 11.24
C PRO A 77 9.78 3.44 10.04
N GLU A 78 11.11 3.37 9.96
CA GLU A 78 11.84 2.62 8.93
C GLU A 78 12.59 1.41 9.51
N THR A 79 12.12 0.91 10.65
CA THR A 79 12.79 -0.14 11.44
C THR A 79 12.37 -1.55 11.04
N ASP A 80 13.08 -2.56 11.53
CA ASP A 80 12.69 -3.98 11.37
C ASP A 80 11.66 -4.42 12.44
N ASP A 81 11.08 -3.49 13.21
CA ASP A 81 10.00 -3.80 14.14
C ASP A 81 8.73 -4.20 13.38
N VAL A 82 7.96 -5.11 13.97
CA VAL A 82 6.66 -5.51 13.43
C VAL A 82 5.75 -4.28 13.38
N VAL A 83 5.03 -4.14 12.28
CA VAL A 83 4.11 -3.03 12.06
C VAL A 83 3.04 -2.98 13.16
N ASP A 84 2.85 -1.78 13.72
CA ASP A 84 1.76 -1.42 14.61
C ASP A 84 1.05 -0.19 14.05
N VAL A 85 -0.12 -0.40 13.44
CA VAL A 85 -0.92 0.70 12.87
C VAL A 85 -2.00 1.20 13.81
N ALA A 86 -2.15 0.64 15.01
CA ALA A 86 -3.22 1.02 15.94
C ALA A 86 -3.14 2.50 16.36
N SER A 87 -1.93 3.07 16.33
CA SER A 87 -1.69 4.48 16.70
C SER A 87 -1.78 5.46 15.52
N SER A 88 -2.04 4.99 14.28
CA SER A 88 -2.04 5.84 13.08
C SER A 88 -3.46 6.31 12.73
N ASP A 89 -3.68 7.63 12.69
CA ASP A 89 -4.99 8.23 12.36
C ASP A 89 -5.36 8.05 10.88
N ALA A 90 -4.35 8.01 10.00
CA ALA A 90 -4.50 7.72 8.59
C ALA A 90 -3.29 6.96 8.04
N LEU A 91 -3.53 6.09 7.05
CA LEU A 91 -2.49 5.32 6.38
C LEU A 91 -2.50 5.61 4.87
N PRO A 92 -1.32 5.65 4.23
CA PRO A 92 -1.21 5.58 2.79
C PRO A 92 -1.97 4.36 2.24
N ALA A 93 -2.56 4.49 1.06
CA ALA A 93 -3.38 3.43 0.48
C ALA A 93 -2.62 2.09 0.37
N VAL A 94 -1.35 2.13 -0.07
CA VAL A 94 -0.52 0.94 -0.19
C VAL A 94 -0.26 0.29 1.17
N PHE A 95 -0.01 1.09 2.21
CA PHE A 95 0.19 0.60 3.56
C PHE A 95 -1.06 -0.12 4.07
N ALA A 96 -2.23 0.51 3.92
CA ALA A 96 -3.50 -0.07 4.31
C ALA A 96 -3.78 -1.40 3.59
N PHE A 97 -3.51 -1.49 2.28
CA PHE A 97 -3.69 -2.74 1.52
C PHE A 97 -2.73 -3.85 1.93
N ALA A 98 -1.47 -3.52 2.22
CA ALA A 98 -0.49 -4.49 2.68
C ALA A 98 -0.86 -5.03 4.07
N VAL A 99 -1.26 -4.16 5.00
CA VAL A 99 -1.75 -4.55 6.33
C VAL A 99 -2.95 -5.49 6.23
N ASP A 100 -4.00 -5.11 5.48
CA ASP A 100 -5.18 -5.96 5.30
C ASP A 100 -4.83 -7.34 4.69
N ALA A 101 -3.87 -7.40 3.77
CA ALA A 101 -3.40 -8.66 3.20
C ALA A 101 -2.75 -9.57 4.26
N TYR A 102 -1.91 -9.00 5.12
CA TYR A 102 -1.23 -9.71 6.20
C TYR A 102 -2.20 -10.16 7.31
N GLU A 103 -3.12 -9.30 7.73
CA GLU A 103 -4.14 -9.66 8.71
C GLU A 103 -5.05 -10.79 8.23
N ARG A 104 -5.40 -10.81 6.93
CA ARG A 104 -6.14 -11.94 6.34
C ARG A 104 -5.30 -13.21 6.36
N ALA A 105 -4.03 -13.14 5.96
CA ALA A 105 -3.14 -14.30 5.99
C ALA A 105 -2.98 -14.87 7.41
N ALA A 106 -2.86 -14.00 8.42
CA ALA A 106 -2.79 -14.38 9.82
C ALA A 106 -4.06 -15.13 10.27
N ARG A 107 -5.24 -14.60 9.92
CA ARG A 107 -6.55 -15.24 10.20
C ARG A 107 -6.73 -16.58 9.49
N HIS A 108 -6.09 -16.78 8.33
CA HIS A 108 -6.17 -18.01 7.55
C HIS A 108 -5.11 -19.07 7.90
N GLY A 109 -4.51 -18.99 9.10
CA GLY A 109 -3.65 -20.05 9.64
C GLY A 109 -2.15 -19.76 9.55
N ARG A 110 -1.75 -18.49 9.37
CA ARG A 110 -0.34 -18.04 9.50
C ARG A 110 -0.19 -17.04 10.66
N PRO A 111 -0.44 -17.43 11.93
CA PRO A 111 -0.46 -16.50 13.06
C PRO A 111 0.86 -15.76 13.29
N GLN A 112 1.99 -16.30 12.83
CA GLN A 112 3.30 -15.64 12.85
C GLN A 112 3.37 -14.38 11.96
N LEU A 113 2.39 -14.18 11.08
CA LEU A 113 2.25 -13.01 10.23
C LEU A 113 1.30 -11.97 10.83
N ALA A 114 0.78 -12.19 12.04
CA ALA A 114 0.01 -11.19 12.75
C ALA A 114 0.86 -9.94 12.92
N ILE A 115 0.30 -8.80 12.55
CA ILE A 115 0.83 -7.50 12.93
C ILE A 115 0.63 -7.30 14.44
N ALA A 116 1.34 -6.35 15.03
CA ALA A 116 1.13 -6.01 16.42
C ALA A 116 -0.31 -5.49 16.57
N ALA A 117 -1.16 -6.28 17.22
CA ALA A 117 -2.49 -5.87 17.64
C ALA A 117 -2.44 -5.72 19.16
N HIS A 118 -2.86 -4.57 19.68
CA HIS A 118 -3.11 -4.40 21.11
C HIS A 118 -4.61 -4.32 21.37
#